data_AF-A0A7R6PZ42-F1
#
_entry.id   AF-A0A7R6PZ42-F1
#
_cell.length_a   1.000
_cell.length_b   1.000
_cell.length_c   1.000
_cell.angle_alpha   90.00
_cell.angle_beta   90.00
_cell.angle_gamma   90.00
#
_symmetry.space_group_name_H-M   'P 1'
#
loop_
_entity.id
_entity.type
_entity.pdbx_description
1 polymer ?
#
loop_
_entity_poly.entity_id
_entity_poly.type
_entity_poly.pdbx_seq_one_letter_code
_entity_poly.pdbx_strand_id
1 'polypeptide(L)'
;MKYIFGPVPSRRFGRSLGIDLFPKQKYCTFNCVYCEVGTGTPKKDLIDFDYRVVLKELKEWLIKNHKALPDFITFAGSGEPTLYKSLGDLIKGIKEITHIPVVILTNGSLLFKKEIRENCKQCNYLVPSLDAGTEKTFLKINRPHREFSDYNRYVNGLIEMRKEFKGHYLLEVLLVEGINTTEEEFLHIKEKIDLIKPDKVQINTVFRPPAEGFAKSASEESINKLKNILGDIAEPVKYYSSNGSVIEHLKGELLKEVVLKTVGIRPCTIQELSDSLSINTSKLKSLVKKLEKDGLIEFFEYNGETHIKRIKD
;
A
#
# COMPACT_ATOMS: atom_id res chain seq x y z
N MET A 1 7.24 -8.73 -15.83
CA MET A 1 8.20 -8.37 -14.75
C MET A 1 7.72 -8.95 -13.44
N LYS A 2 8.63 -9.53 -12.65
CA LYS A 2 8.33 -10.24 -11.41
C LYS A 2 8.07 -9.29 -10.24
N TYR A 3 8.91 -8.28 -10.05
CA TYR A 3 8.85 -7.36 -8.89
C TYR A 3 8.16 -6.04 -9.22
N ILE A 4 8.27 -5.58 -10.47
CA ILE A 4 7.69 -4.30 -10.90
C ILE A 4 6.23 -4.47 -11.36
N PHE A 5 5.34 -3.56 -10.97
CA PHE A 5 3.96 -3.49 -11.47
C PHE A 5 3.49 -2.03 -11.61
N GLY A 6 2.47 -1.80 -12.45
CA GLY A 6 1.97 -0.47 -12.75
C GLY A 6 2.73 0.23 -13.90
N PRO A 7 2.77 1.58 -13.91
CA PRO A 7 2.30 2.49 -12.87
C PRO A 7 0.79 2.41 -12.68
N VAL A 8 0.36 2.72 -11.46
CA VAL A 8 -1.05 2.80 -11.07
C VAL A 8 -1.29 4.19 -10.45
N PRO A 9 -2.46 4.80 -10.64
CA PRO A 9 -2.92 5.97 -9.94
C PRO A 9 -3.02 5.53 -8.50
N SER A 10 -2.19 6.19 -7.71
CA SER A 10 -2.27 6.10 -6.28
C SER A 10 -3.31 7.11 -5.82
N ARG A 11 -4.11 6.72 -4.84
CA ARG A 11 -5.02 7.65 -4.15
C ARG A 11 -4.26 8.74 -3.37
N ARG A 12 -2.94 8.54 -3.19
CA ARG A 12 -2.04 9.38 -2.38
C ARG A 12 -0.89 10.01 -3.18
N PHE A 13 -0.46 9.35 -4.27
CA PHE A 13 0.83 9.61 -4.93
C PHE A 13 0.74 9.49 -6.45
N GLY A 14 0.01 10.39 -7.12
CA GLY A 14 -0.03 10.50 -8.59
C GLY A 14 -0.03 9.16 -9.34
N ARG A 15 0.72 9.08 -10.45
CA ARG A 15 1.04 7.83 -11.15
C ARG A 15 2.24 7.16 -10.48
N SER A 16 2.01 6.11 -9.72
CA SER A 16 3.02 5.41 -8.94
C SER A 16 3.38 4.05 -9.55
N LEU A 17 4.67 3.81 -9.82
CA LEU A 17 5.20 2.49 -10.16
C LEU A 17 5.45 1.68 -8.88
N GLY A 18 4.91 0.47 -8.79
CA GLY A 18 5.02 -0.39 -7.62
C GLY A 18 6.19 -1.35 -7.69
N ILE A 19 6.87 -1.54 -6.55
CA ILE A 19 7.86 -2.61 -6.32
C ILE A 19 7.29 -3.56 -5.26
N ASP A 20 6.85 -4.74 -5.71
CA ASP A 20 6.44 -5.85 -4.84
C ASP A 20 7.64 -6.77 -4.60
N LEU A 21 8.18 -6.74 -3.38
CA LEU A 21 9.30 -7.59 -2.96
C LEU A 21 8.88 -9.03 -2.64
N PHE A 22 7.58 -9.29 -2.52
CA PHE A 22 7.02 -10.58 -2.11
C PHE A 22 5.94 -11.11 -3.09
N PRO A 23 6.18 -11.11 -4.42
CA PRO A 23 5.13 -11.28 -5.42
C PRO A 23 4.47 -12.67 -5.47
N LYS A 24 4.94 -13.63 -4.67
CA LYS A 24 4.40 -15.00 -4.63
C LYS A 24 3.33 -15.20 -3.56
N GLN A 25 3.43 -14.51 -2.42
CA GLN A 25 2.55 -14.73 -1.29
C GLN A 25 2.59 -13.55 -0.32
N LYS A 26 1.57 -13.47 0.54
CA LYS A 26 1.59 -12.52 1.65
C LYS A 26 2.81 -12.76 2.54
N TYR A 27 3.66 -11.75 2.70
CA TYR A 27 4.83 -11.80 3.59
C TYR A 27 4.89 -10.53 4.44
N CYS A 28 4.17 -10.54 5.55
CA CYS A 28 3.96 -9.37 6.39
C CYS A 28 4.01 -9.77 7.86
N THR A 29 4.48 -8.87 8.71
CA THR A 29 4.46 -9.04 10.18
C THR A 29 3.07 -8.94 10.78
N PHE A 30 2.10 -8.39 10.04
CA PHE A 30 0.72 -8.21 10.44
C PHE A 30 -0.21 -9.06 9.56
N ASN A 31 -1.37 -9.41 10.12
CA ASN A 31 -2.48 -10.01 9.38
C ASN A 31 -3.73 -9.14 9.48
N CYS A 32 -3.60 -7.88 9.04
CA CYS A 32 -4.66 -6.88 9.16
C CYS A 32 -5.99 -7.36 8.58
N VAL A 33 -7.09 -7.14 9.30
CA VAL A 33 -8.44 -7.55 8.89
C VAL A 33 -8.88 -6.93 7.57
N TYR A 34 -8.39 -5.72 7.26
CA TYR A 34 -8.72 -4.97 6.05
C TYR A 34 -7.79 -5.27 4.86
N CYS A 35 -6.79 -6.14 5.01
CA CYS A 35 -5.71 -6.27 4.02
C CYS A 35 -6.22 -6.79 2.66
N GLU A 36 -6.03 -6.00 1.60
CA GLU A 36 -6.47 -6.33 0.23
C GLU A 36 -5.77 -7.56 -0.38
N VAL A 37 -4.62 -7.96 0.17
CA VAL A 37 -3.86 -9.15 -0.26
C VAL A 37 -4.53 -10.45 0.24
N GLY A 38 -5.39 -10.35 1.26
CA GLY A 38 -6.06 -11.46 1.91
C GLY A 38 -5.44 -11.83 3.27
N THR A 39 -5.90 -12.95 3.84
CA THR A 39 -5.39 -13.49 5.11
C THR A 39 -4.07 -14.23 4.91
N GLY A 40 -3.31 -14.39 5.99
CA GLY A 40 -2.09 -15.20 6.01
C GLY A 40 -1.47 -15.28 7.40
N THR A 41 -0.49 -16.16 7.59
CA THR A 41 0.26 -16.25 8.84
C THR A 41 1.27 -15.10 8.94
N PRO A 42 1.21 -14.25 9.97
CA PRO A 42 2.22 -13.23 10.24
C PRO A 42 3.64 -13.82 10.24
N LYS A 43 4.59 -13.12 9.63
CA LYS A 43 6.00 -13.51 9.49
C LYS A 43 6.89 -12.67 10.39
N LYS A 44 8.09 -13.17 10.69
CA LYS A 44 9.09 -12.43 11.48
C LYS A 44 10.49 -12.40 10.88
N ASP A 45 10.79 -13.36 10.02
CA ASP A 45 12.13 -13.52 9.50
C ASP A 45 12.39 -12.48 8.40
N LEU A 46 13.59 -11.93 8.42
CA LEU A 46 14.03 -11.07 7.33
C LEU A 46 14.39 -11.94 6.13
N ILE A 47 13.86 -11.59 4.96
CA ILE A 47 14.17 -12.25 3.70
C ILE A 47 15.28 -11.50 2.99
N ASP A 48 16.16 -12.26 2.34
CA ASP A 48 17.21 -11.70 1.53
C ASP A 48 17.27 -12.41 0.18
N PHE A 49 17.53 -11.61 -0.84
CA PHE A 49 17.82 -12.04 -2.20
C PHE A 49 18.50 -10.87 -2.89
N ASP A 50 19.26 -11.16 -3.94
CA ASP A 50 20.05 -10.16 -4.65
C ASP A 50 19.18 -9.00 -5.17
N TYR A 51 19.33 -7.80 -4.58
CA TYR A 51 18.56 -6.61 -4.96
C TYR A 51 18.78 -6.19 -6.41
N ARG A 52 19.91 -6.58 -7.02
CA ARG A 52 20.25 -6.23 -8.41
C ARG A 52 19.24 -6.82 -9.41
N VAL A 53 18.54 -7.90 -9.05
CA VAL A 53 17.47 -8.45 -9.91
C VAL A 53 16.28 -7.49 -10.00
N VAL A 54 15.96 -6.76 -8.92
CA VAL A 54 14.89 -5.77 -8.90
C VAL A 54 15.34 -4.52 -9.66
N LEU A 55 16.56 -4.06 -9.45
CA LEU A 55 17.14 -2.92 -10.17
C LEU A 55 17.19 -3.18 -11.69
N LYS A 56 17.52 -4.40 -12.10
CA LYS A 56 17.50 -4.79 -13.51
C LYS A 56 16.11 -4.63 -14.11
N GLU A 57 15.07 -5.19 -13.47
CA GLU A 57 13.69 -5.03 -13.96
C GLU A 57 13.24 -3.56 -13.98
N LEU A 58 13.60 -2.79 -12.95
CA LEU A 58 13.27 -1.36 -12.91
C LEU A 58 13.96 -0.60 -14.04
N LYS A 59 15.25 -0.83 -14.28
CA LYS A 59 16.01 -0.18 -15.35
C LYS A 59 15.43 -0.53 -16.73
N GLU A 60 15.11 -1.80 -16.96
CA GLU A 60 14.43 -2.24 -18.19
C GLU A 60 13.07 -1.54 -18.36
N TRP A 61 12.31 -1.39 -17.28
CA TRP A 61 11.02 -0.70 -17.31
C TRP A 61 11.19 0.78 -17.67
N LEU A 62 12.13 1.47 -17.02
CA LEU A 62 12.40 2.89 -17.24
C LEU A 62 12.87 3.17 -18.68
N ILE A 63 13.76 2.34 -19.22
CA ILE A 63 14.23 2.47 -20.62
C ILE A 63 13.05 2.30 -21.59
N LYS A 64 12.23 1.26 -21.38
CA LYS A 64 11.07 0.98 -22.24
C LYS A 64 10.01 2.08 -22.19
N ASN A 65 9.85 2.75 -21.04
CA ASN A 65 8.80 3.74 -20.80
C ASN A 65 9.33 5.18 -20.63
N HIS A 66 10.52 5.50 -21.17
CA HIS A 66 11.21 6.79 -20.98
C HIS A 66 10.39 8.03 -21.35
N LYS A 67 9.37 7.90 -22.21
CA LYS A 67 8.47 9.00 -22.61
C LYS A 67 7.30 9.24 -21.65
N ALA A 68 7.07 8.33 -20.70
CA ALA A 68 5.89 8.36 -19.81
C ALA A 68 6.24 7.85 -18.41
N LEU A 69 7.30 8.42 -17.83
CA LEU A 69 7.78 8.07 -16.49
C LEU A 69 6.69 8.27 -15.42
N PRO A 70 6.75 7.49 -14.31
CA PRO A 70 5.86 7.65 -13.17
C PRO A 70 6.27 8.86 -12.33
N ASP A 71 5.32 9.38 -11.56
CA ASP A 71 5.56 10.45 -10.59
C ASP A 71 6.30 9.92 -9.35
N PHE A 72 6.08 8.65 -9.00
CA PHE A 72 6.67 7.99 -7.83
C PHE A 72 7.06 6.54 -8.11
N ILE A 73 8.06 6.06 -7.38
CA ILE A 73 8.37 4.63 -7.23
C ILE A 73 8.04 4.24 -5.80
N THR A 74 7.12 3.29 -5.61
CA THR A 74 6.60 2.94 -4.30
C THR A 74 6.87 1.48 -3.96
N PHE A 75 7.49 1.23 -2.81
CA PHE A 75 7.52 -0.09 -2.19
C PHE A 75 6.15 -0.41 -1.60
N ALA A 76 5.41 -1.27 -2.31
CA ALA A 76 4.05 -1.68 -2.02
C ALA A 76 3.77 -3.04 -2.65
N GLY A 77 2.73 -3.74 -2.21
CA GLY A 77 2.32 -5.01 -2.79
C GLY A 77 2.01 -6.03 -1.71
N SER A 78 2.54 -7.23 -1.87
CA SER A 78 2.10 -8.40 -1.12
C SER A 78 2.71 -8.53 0.28
N GLY A 79 3.50 -7.59 0.78
CA GLY A 79 4.17 -7.75 2.06
C GLY A 79 4.68 -6.46 2.70
N GLU A 80 5.30 -6.63 3.88
CA GLU A 80 5.92 -5.54 4.63
C GLU A 80 7.34 -5.28 4.10
N PRO A 81 7.61 -4.15 3.41
CA PRO A 81 8.90 -3.92 2.75
C PRO A 81 10.09 -3.98 3.71
N THR A 82 9.91 -3.60 4.98
CA THR A 82 10.99 -3.62 5.98
C THR A 82 11.43 -5.04 6.38
N LEU A 83 10.72 -6.09 5.96
CA LEU A 83 11.19 -7.47 6.09
C LEU A 83 12.25 -7.86 5.04
N TYR A 84 12.56 -6.99 4.08
CA TYR A 84 13.61 -7.24 3.09
C TYR A 84 14.95 -6.68 3.58
N LYS A 85 15.95 -7.55 3.79
CA LYS A 85 17.27 -7.17 4.34
C LYS A 85 17.96 -6.09 3.51
N SER A 86 17.94 -6.25 2.19
CA SER A 86 18.64 -5.39 1.24
C SER A 86 17.83 -4.16 0.81
N LEU A 87 16.82 -3.74 1.60
CA LEU A 87 15.97 -2.60 1.26
C LEU A 87 16.77 -1.30 1.09
N GLY A 88 17.73 -1.03 2.00
CA GLY A 88 18.58 0.15 1.92
C GLY A 88 19.42 0.20 0.63
N ASP A 89 20.12 -0.90 0.32
CA ASP A 89 20.93 -1.02 -0.90
C ASP A 89 20.08 -0.89 -2.16
N LEU A 90 18.87 -1.47 -2.16
CA LEU A 90 17.94 -1.33 -3.27
C LEU A 90 17.52 0.13 -3.47
N ILE A 91 17.15 0.86 -2.41
CA ILE A 91 16.78 2.28 -2.52
C ILE A 91 17.95 3.11 -3.04
N LYS A 92 19.16 2.86 -2.54
CA LYS A 92 20.37 3.53 -3.02
C LYS A 92 20.58 3.29 -4.51
N GLY A 93 20.50 2.03 -4.95
CA GLY A 93 20.63 1.68 -6.37
C GLY A 93 19.53 2.28 -7.25
N ILE A 94 18.29 2.43 -6.74
CA ILE A 94 17.21 3.12 -7.45
C ILE A 94 17.58 4.60 -7.69
N LYS A 95 18.10 5.26 -6.65
CA LYS A 95 18.50 6.67 -6.72
C LYS A 95 19.71 6.93 -7.63
N GLU A 96 20.54 5.93 -7.85
CA GLU A 96 21.65 5.99 -8.82
C GLU A 96 21.17 5.92 -10.28
N ILE A 97 20.00 5.31 -10.55
CA ILE A 97 19.49 5.13 -11.92
C ILE A 97 18.37 6.11 -12.31
N THR A 98 17.75 6.80 -11.35
CA THR A 98 16.67 7.76 -11.61
C THR A 98 16.50 8.79 -10.49
N HIS A 99 15.93 9.95 -10.82
CA HIS A 99 15.55 11.00 -9.88
C HIS A 99 14.09 10.91 -9.40
N ILE A 100 13.33 9.90 -9.86
CA ILE A 100 11.93 9.72 -9.45
C ILE A 100 11.88 9.47 -7.93
N PRO A 101 11.04 10.22 -7.17
CA PRO A 101 10.94 10.06 -5.72
C PRO A 101 10.53 8.65 -5.30
N VAL A 102 11.19 8.14 -4.25
CA VAL A 102 10.94 6.82 -3.67
C VAL A 102 10.02 6.94 -2.45
N VAL A 103 8.96 6.14 -2.43
CA VAL A 103 7.98 6.04 -1.35
C VAL A 103 8.07 4.65 -0.71
N ILE A 104 8.03 4.57 0.62
CA ILE A 104 7.86 3.31 1.35
C ILE A 104 6.52 3.35 2.09
N LEU A 105 5.64 2.40 1.78
CA LEU A 105 4.48 2.10 2.61
C LEU A 105 4.87 1.00 3.60
N THR A 106 4.71 1.23 4.89
CA THR A 106 5.10 0.27 5.93
C THR A 106 4.06 0.21 7.03
N ASN A 107 3.85 -0.96 7.60
CA ASN A 107 3.03 -1.12 8.79
C ASN A 107 3.77 -0.66 10.07
N GLY A 108 5.05 -0.32 9.98
CA GLY A 108 5.85 0.27 11.06
C GLY A 108 6.35 -0.72 12.13
N SER A 109 5.97 -1.98 12.07
CA SER A 109 6.25 -3.00 13.11
C SER A 109 7.73 -3.25 13.40
N LEU A 110 8.63 -2.99 12.44
CA LEU A 110 10.08 -3.13 12.61
C LEU A 110 10.80 -1.82 12.93
N LEU A 111 10.13 -0.67 12.95
CA LEU A 111 10.79 0.64 13.10
C LEU A 111 11.43 0.87 14.48
N PHE A 112 11.15 0.01 15.46
CA PHE A 112 11.90 0.00 16.72
C PHE A 112 13.37 -0.43 16.54
N LYS A 113 13.70 -1.15 15.47
CA LYS A 113 15.06 -1.57 15.15
C LYS A 113 15.82 -0.46 14.42
N LYS A 114 16.95 -0.03 14.98
CA LYS A 114 17.79 1.04 14.40
C LYS A 114 18.23 0.73 12.96
N GLU A 115 18.66 -0.49 12.68
CA GLU A 115 19.09 -0.92 11.33
C GLU A 115 17.99 -0.72 10.26
N ILE A 116 16.72 -0.97 10.63
CA ILE A 116 15.59 -0.80 9.74
C ILE A 116 15.31 0.68 9.49
N ARG A 117 15.43 1.51 10.53
CA ARG A 117 15.31 2.97 10.38
C ARG A 117 16.40 3.53 9.48
N GLU A 118 17.65 3.07 9.60
CA GLU A 118 18.74 3.47 8.70
C GLU A 118 18.43 3.14 7.24
N ASN A 119 17.81 2.00 6.96
CA ASN A 119 17.33 1.65 5.62
C ASN A 119 16.20 2.60 5.15
N CYS A 120 15.18 2.82 5.98
CA CYS A 120 14.03 3.66 5.64
C CYS A 120 14.41 5.14 5.44
N LYS A 121 15.43 5.66 6.13
CA LYS A 121 15.93 7.03 5.98
C LYS A 121 16.36 7.39 4.55
N GLN A 122 16.59 6.39 3.71
CA GLN A 122 17.04 6.58 2.35
C GLN A 122 15.90 6.90 1.38
N CYS A 123 14.61 6.75 1.73
CA CYS A 123 13.51 7.14 0.83
C CYS A 123 13.21 8.65 0.87
N ASN A 124 12.35 9.12 -0.04
CA ASN A 124 11.88 10.51 -0.06
C ASN A 124 10.61 10.68 0.80
N TYR A 125 9.72 9.68 0.74
CA TYR A 125 8.47 9.63 1.49
C TYR A 125 8.40 8.33 2.28
N LEU A 126 8.11 8.43 3.57
CA LEU A 126 7.86 7.27 4.44
C LEU A 126 6.43 7.36 4.95
N VAL A 127 5.68 6.29 4.76
CA VAL A 127 4.27 6.20 5.13
C VAL A 127 4.05 5.04 6.09
N PRO A 128 4.30 5.23 7.40
CA PRO A 128 3.94 4.24 8.39
C PRO A 128 2.44 4.29 8.71
N SER A 129 1.84 3.13 8.94
CA SER A 129 0.46 3.04 9.44
C SER A 129 0.42 3.12 10.97
N LEU A 130 -0.66 3.68 11.54
CA LEU A 130 -1.07 3.65 12.95
C LEU A 130 -2.61 3.52 12.99
N ASP A 131 -3.13 2.30 12.91
CA ASP A 131 -4.58 2.08 12.79
C ASP A 131 -5.31 2.01 14.14
N ALA A 132 -4.58 2.13 15.25
CA ALA A 132 -5.10 1.97 16.59
C ALA A 132 -4.36 2.88 17.56
N GLY A 133 -5.11 3.51 18.47
CA GLY A 133 -4.63 4.27 19.62
C GLY A 133 -4.41 3.41 20.87
N THR A 134 -4.99 2.20 20.91
CA THR A 134 -4.84 1.25 22.03
C THR A 134 -4.29 -0.11 21.58
N GLU A 135 -3.63 -0.83 22.50
CA GLU A 135 -3.14 -2.19 22.25
C GLU A 135 -4.29 -3.15 21.91
N LYS A 136 -5.43 -3.03 22.60
CA LYS A 136 -6.62 -3.86 22.34
C LYS A 136 -7.09 -3.72 20.89
N THR A 137 -7.19 -2.48 20.39
CA THR A 137 -7.61 -2.21 19.02
C THR A 137 -6.54 -2.64 18.01
N PHE A 138 -5.26 -2.43 18.33
CA PHE A 138 -4.13 -2.89 17.52
C PHE A 138 -4.13 -4.41 17.30
N LEU A 139 -4.30 -5.19 18.38
CA LEU A 139 -4.37 -6.65 18.30
C LEU A 139 -5.62 -7.12 17.55
N LYS A 140 -6.74 -6.40 17.67
CA LYS A 140 -7.99 -6.71 16.96
C LYS A 140 -7.90 -6.45 15.45
N ILE A 141 -7.33 -5.32 15.05
CA ILE A 141 -7.23 -4.88 13.65
C ILE A 141 -6.02 -5.48 12.95
N ASN A 142 -4.81 -5.22 13.45
CA ASN A 142 -3.57 -5.51 12.73
C ASN A 142 -3.10 -6.95 12.92
N ARG A 143 -3.50 -7.61 14.03
CA ARG A 143 -3.20 -9.01 14.34
C ARG A 143 -1.70 -9.34 14.09
N PRO A 144 -0.80 -8.67 14.82
CA PRO A 144 0.63 -8.82 14.61
C PRO A 144 1.12 -10.23 14.95
N HIS A 145 2.24 -10.63 14.35
CA HIS A 145 3.03 -11.74 14.86
C HIS A 145 3.38 -11.49 16.33
N ARG A 146 3.42 -12.55 17.16
CA ARG A 146 3.67 -12.44 18.62
C ARG A 146 4.95 -11.66 18.96
N GLU A 147 5.97 -11.75 18.12
CA GLU A 147 7.23 -11.01 18.31
C GLU A 147 7.07 -9.50 18.15
N PHE A 148 6.01 -9.03 17.47
CA PHE A 148 5.73 -7.61 17.22
C PHE A 148 4.40 -7.16 17.87
N SER A 149 3.88 -7.90 18.86
CA SER A 149 2.60 -7.59 19.50
C SER A 149 2.70 -6.52 20.60
N ASP A 150 3.91 -6.19 21.07
CA ASP A 150 4.14 -5.10 22.03
C ASP A 150 3.81 -3.75 21.36
N TYR A 151 2.65 -3.21 21.73
CA TYR A 151 2.12 -1.97 21.18
C TYR A 151 2.97 -0.74 21.53
N ASN A 152 3.48 -0.66 22.77
CA ASN A 152 4.29 0.48 23.20
C ASN A 152 5.62 0.52 22.43
N ARG A 153 6.27 -0.63 22.23
CA ARG A 153 7.48 -0.71 21.40
C ARG A 153 7.20 -0.36 19.94
N TYR A 154 6.06 -0.77 19.40
CA TYR A 154 5.62 -0.40 18.06
C TYR A 154 5.45 1.13 17.92
N VAL A 155 4.69 1.77 18.80
CA VAL A 155 4.51 3.24 18.81
C VAL A 155 5.84 3.97 19.00
N ASN A 156 6.69 3.50 19.91
CA ASN A 156 8.04 4.05 20.09
C ASN A 156 8.88 3.96 18.83
N GLY A 157 8.76 2.87 18.05
CA GLY A 157 9.40 2.75 16.74
C GLY A 157 8.97 3.84 15.76
N LEU A 158 7.69 4.18 15.73
CA LEU A 158 7.17 5.28 14.90
C LEU A 158 7.77 6.63 15.32
N ILE A 159 7.80 6.90 16.63
CA ILE A 159 8.36 8.13 17.22
C ILE A 159 9.85 8.27 16.89
N GLU A 160 10.65 7.23 17.14
CA GLU A 160 12.09 7.26 16.86
C GLU A 160 12.38 7.41 15.36
N MET A 161 11.60 6.73 14.50
CA MET A 161 11.71 6.92 13.06
C MET A 161 11.41 8.36 12.65
N ARG A 162 10.39 9.00 13.23
CA ARG A 162 10.09 10.39 12.88
C ARG A 162 11.21 11.35 13.29
N LYS A 163 11.81 11.17 14.47
CA LYS A 163 12.96 11.98 14.94
C LYS A 163 14.16 11.90 14.00
N GLU A 164 14.41 10.73 13.42
CA GLU A 164 15.56 10.47 12.55
C GLU A 164 15.29 10.78 11.06
N PHE A 165 14.03 10.75 10.62
CA PHE A 165 13.64 10.92 9.21
C PHE A 165 13.54 12.39 8.80
N LYS A 166 14.29 12.77 7.75
CA LYS A 166 14.30 14.14 7.19
C LYS A 166 13.43 14.32 5.96
N GLY A 167 12.86 13.24 5.42
CA GLY A 167 11.94 13.29 4.29
C GLY A 167 10.49 13.57 4.73
N HIS A 168 9.55 13.36 3.82
CA HIS A 168 8.13 13.51 4.09
C HIS A 168 7.59 12.30 4.86
N TYR A 169 7.24 12.51 6.12
CA TYR A 169 6.69 11.49 7.01
C TYR A 169 5.17 11.65 7.07
N LEU A 170 4.46 10.82 6.32
CA LEU A 170 3.00 10.87 6.21
C LEU A 170 2.43 9.68 6.98
N LEU A 171 1.74 9.91 8.08
CA LEU A 171 1.18 8.80 8.85
C LEU A 171 -0.13 8.34 8.23
N GLU A 172 -0.32 7.05 7.99
CA GLU A 172 -1.61 6.50 7.59
C GLU A 172 -2.42 6.07 8.82
N VAL A 173 -3.70 6.40 8.84
CA VAL A 173 -4.68 5.83 9.78
C VAL A 173 -5.79 5.22 8.94
N LEU A 174 -5.87 3.88 8.89
CA LEU A 174 -6.94 3.18 8.16
C LEU A 174 -8.11 2.87 9.08
N LEU A 175 -9.26 3.46 8.77
CA LEU A 175 -10.51 3.29 9.52
C LEU A 175 -11.29 2.06 9.05
N VAL A 176 -11.66 1.23 10.02
CA VAL A 176 -12.58 0.09 9.87
C VAL A 176 -13.81 0.34 10.72
N GLU A 177 -14.95 0.50 10.06
CA GLU A 177 -16.20 0.89 10.71
C GLU A 177 -16.60 -0.08 11.83
N GLY A 178 -16.98 0.48 12.98
CA GLY A 178 -17.34 -0.28 14.18
C GLY A 178 -16.16 -0.94 14.91
N ILE A 179 -14.91 -0.70 14.49
CA ILE A 179 -13.72 -1.21 15.20
C ILE A 179 -12.88 -0.08 15.78
N ASN A 180 -12.40 0.84 14.96
CA ASN A 180 -11.59 1.99 15.40
C ASN A 180 -12.24 3.34 15.06
N THR A 181 -13.58 3.37 14.92
CA THR A 181 -14.34 4.58 14.60
C THR A 181 -15.11 5.17 15.78
N THR A 182 -14.82 4.72 17.02
CA THR A 182 -15.38 5.33 18.22
C THR A 182 -14.64 6.61 18.59
N GLU A 183 -15.33 7.53 19.25
CA GLU A 183 -14.72 8.79 19.71
C GLU A 183 -13.56 8.56 20.68
N GLU A 184 -13.70 7.62 21.62
CA GLU A 184 -12.63 7.21 22.54
C GLU A 184 -11.38 6.73 21.79
N GLU A 185 -11.54 5.87 20.78
CA GLU A 185 -10.40 5.38 20.00
C GLU A 185 -9.76 6.50 19.17
N PHE A 186 -10.55 7.43 18.62
CA PHE A 186 -10.00 8.61 17.94
C PHE A 186 -9.17 9.50 18.85
N LEU A 187 -9.60 9.69 20.10
CA LEU A 187 -8.81 10.44 21.10
C LEU A 187 -7.50 9.71 21.41
N HIS A 188 -7.51 8.38 21.55
CA HIS A 188 -6.28 7.62 21.73
C HIS A 188 -5.36 7.66 20.50
N ILE A 189 -5.91 7.63 19.29
CA ILE A 189 -5.14 7.79 18.06
C ILE A 189 -4.49 9.19 18.03
N LYS A 190 -5.26 10.23 18.36
CA LYS A 190 -4.78 11.62 18.49
C LYS A 190 -3.61 11.73 19.48
N GLU A 191 -3.72 11.10 20.65
CA GLU A 191 -2.63 11.08 21.65
C GLU A 191 -1.33 10.51 21.07
N LYS A 192 -1.39 9.42 20.29
CA LYS A 192 -0.18 8.84 19.68
C LYS A 192 0.34 9.71 18.55
N ILE A 193 -0.53 10.30 17.74
CA ILE A 193 -0.15 11.22 16.67
C ILE A 193 0.57 12.44 17.22
N ASP A 194 0.13 12.99 18.36
CA ASP A 194 0.76 14.14 19.02
C ASP A 194 2.18 13.82 19.54
N LEU A 195 2.44 12.55 19.87
CA LEU A 195 3.78 12.06 20.21
C LEU A 195 4.65 11.83 18.96
N ILE A 196 4.07 11.26 17.91
CA ILE A 196 4.80 10.94 16.66
C ILE A 196 5.17 12.23 15.91
N LYS A 197 4.25 13.20 15.80
CA LYS A 197 4.39 14.45 15.05
C LYS A 197 4.70 14.25 13.55
N PRO A 198 3.83 13.57 12.79
CA PRO A 198 3.98 13.43 11.34
C PRO A 198 3.73 14.77 10.61
N ASP A 199 4.12 14.87 9.34
CA ASP A 199 3.86 16.06 8.52
C ASP A 199 2.38 16.17 8.17
N LYS A 200 1.75 15.03 7.84
CA LYS A 200 0.30 14.87 7.61
C LYS A 200 -0.16 13.51 8.08
N VAL A 201 -1.46 13.40 8.33
CA VAL A 201 -2.16 12.16 8.65
C VAL A 201 -3.13 11.84 7.53
N GLN A 202 -2.83 10.80 6.77
CA GLN A 202 -3.67 10.30 5.69
C GLN A 202 -4.76 9.40 6.28
N ILE A 203 -5.99 9.93 6.33
CA ILE A 203 -7.15 9.19 6.81
C ILE A 203 -7.65 8.32 5.67
N ASN A 204 -7.47 7.01 5.82
CA ASN A 204 -7.82 6.00 4.84
C ASN A 204 -8.99 5.16 5.38
N THR A 205 -9.60 4.37 4.52
CA THR A 205 -10.69 3.45 4.88
C THR A 205 -10.61 2.19 4.04
N VAL A 206 -11.44 1.19 4.34
CA VAL A 206 -11.51 -0.07 3.57
C VAL A 206 -12.12 0.21 2.20
N PHE A 207 -11.31 0.69 1.25
CA PHE A 207 -11.77 0.97 -0.11
C PHE A 207 -11.88 -0.27 -0.99
N ARG A 208 -11.19 -1.33 -0.61
CA ARG A 208 -11.09 -2.57 -1.39
C ARG A 208 -11.59 -3.74 -0.57
N PRO A 209 -12.05 -4.79 -1.24
CA PRO A 209 -12.41 -6.06 -0.61
C PRO A 209 -11.33 -6.51 0.41
N PRO A 210 -11.70 -6.60 1.70
CA PRO A 210 -10.76 -6.87 2.77
C PRO A 210 -10.45 -8.38 2.88
N ALA A 211 -9.44 -8.71 3.69
CA ALA A 211 -9.15 -10.08 4.09
C ALA A 211 -10.30 -10.71 4.89
N GLU A 212 -10.98 -9.92 5.72
CA GLU A 212 -12.08 -10.35 6.58
C GLU A 212 -13.37 -9.65 6.16
N GLY A 213 -14.41 -10.42 5.80
CA GLY A 213 -15.66 -9.86 5.27
C GLY A 213 -16.43 -8.93 6.23
N PHE A 214 -16.10 -8.94 7.53
CA PHE A 214 -16.67 -7.99 8.50
C PHE A 214 -16.00 -6.62 8.47
N ALA A 215 -14.81 -6.47 7.88
CA ALA A 215 -14.12 -5.19 7.82
C ALA A 215 -14.81 -4.29 6.78
N LYS A 216 -15.46 -3.23 7.27
CA LYS A 216 -16.26 -2.33 6.43
C LYS A 216 -15.59 -0.96 6.34
N SER A 217 -15.88 -0.26 5.24
CA SER A 217 -15.46 1.13 5.06
C SER A 217 -16.11 1.99 6.13
N ALA A 218 -15.30 2.85 6.75
CA ALA A 218 -15.75 3.95 7.57
C ALA A 218 -16.69 4.89 6.78
N SER A 219 -17.73 5.35 7.46
CA SER A 219 -18.66 6.36 6.94
C SER A 219 -17.97 7.73 6.76
N GLU A 220 -18.56 8.60 5.92
CA GLU A 220 -18.10 9.99 5.81
C GLU A 220 -18.15 10.72 7.15
N GLU A 221 -19.13 10.41 7.99
CA GLU A 221 -19.24 10.96 9.34
C GLU A 221 -18.03 10.56 10.20
N SER A 222 -17.66 9.28 10.21
CA SER A 222 -16.49 8.77 10.93
C SER A 222 -15.19 9.42 10.45
N ILE A 223 -15.01 9.55 9.13
CA ILE A 223 -13.85 10.22 8.53
C ILE A 223 -13.80 11.70 8.93
N ASN A 224 -14.92 12.41 8.86
CA ASN A 224 -15.01 13.83 9.21
C ASN A 224 -14.79 14.05 10.71
N LYS A 225 -15.26 13.15 11.58
CA LYS A 225 -14.99 13.18 13.02
C LYS A 225 -13.48 13.14 13.30
N LEU A 226 -12.76 12.14 12.77
CA LEU A 226 -11.31 12.06 12.96
C LEU A 226 -10.59 13.26 12.33
N LYS A 227 -11.01 13.70 11.14
CA LYS A 227 -10.47 14.90 10.50
C LYS A 227 -10.59 16.13 11.41
N ASN A 228 -11.75 16.35 12.02
CA ASN A 228 -11.98 17.48 12.92
C ASN A 228 -11.12 17.40 14.18
N ILE A 229 -10.95 16.19 14.75
CA ILE A 229 -10.08 15.95 15.91
C ILE A 229 -8.61 16.25 15.60
N LEU A 230 -8.16 15.92 14.39
CA LEU A 230 -6.77 16.11 13.95
C LEU A 230 -6.48 17.52 13.42
N GLY A 231 -7.49 18.24 12.93
CA GLY A 231 -7.33 19.59 12.37
C GLY A 231 -6.50 19.61 11.08
N ASP A 232 -5.63 20.61 10.94
CA ASP A 232 -4.94 20.93 9.68
C ASP A 232 -3.98 19.83 9.17
N ILE A 233 -3.54 18.92 10.05
CA ILE A 233 -2.67 17.81 9.65
C ILE A 233 -3.44 16.68 8.97
N ALA A 234 -4.77 16.64 9.05
CA ALA A 234 -5.58 15.59 8.44
C ALA A 234 -5.73 15.76 6.93
N GLU A 235 -5.47 14.67 6.21
CA GLU A 235 -5.64 14.54 4.76
C GLU A 235 -6.49 13.30 4.46
N PRO A 236 -7.84 13.44 4.39
CA PRO A 236 -8.68 12.34 3.96
C PRO A 236 -8.34 11.90 2.54
N VAL A 237 -8.02 10.61 2.38
CA VAL A 237 -7.73 10.00 1.08
C VAL A 237 -9.02 9.90 0.28
N LYS A 238 -9.09 10.57 -0.88
CA LYS A 238 -10.29 10.58 -1.73
C LYS A 238 -10.31 9.41 -2.72
N TYR A 239 -11.51 9.06 -3.21
CA TYR A 239 -11.66 8.34 -4.48
C TYR A 239 -11.08 9.22 -5.61
N TYR A 240 -10.32 8.59 -6.49
CA TYR A 240 -9.45 9.19 -7.52
C TYR A 240 -9.90 10.53 -8.13
N SER A 241 -8.97 11.48 -8.26
CA SER A 241 -9.06 12.60 -9.19
C SER A 241 -8.57 12.16 -10.59
N SER A 242 -9.43 12.32 -11.58
CA SER A 242 -9.47 11.70 -12.92
C SER A 242 -8.39 12.09 -13.94
N ASN A 243 -7.14 12.37 -13.57
CA ASN A 243 -6.15 12.97 -14.50
C ASN A 243 -4.86 12.16 -14.72
N GLY A 244 -4.95 10.84 -14.93
CA GLY A 244 -3.80 10.00 -15.32
C GLY A 244 -3.69 9.80 -16.84
N SER A 245 -2.64 10.36 -17.47
CA SER A 245 -2.37 10.29 -18.92
C SER A 245 -2.20 8.88 -19.51
N VAL A 246 -2.80 8.67 -20.69
CA VAL A 246 -2.86 7.45 -21.54
C VAL A 246 -1.51 6.72 -21.70
N ILE A 247 -1.44 5.44 -21.32
CA ILE A 247 -0.33 4.54 -21.69
C ILE A 247 -0.70 3.87 -23.01
N GLU A 248 -0.30 4.47 -24.15
CA GLU A 248 -0.59 3.94 -25.50
C GLU A 248 0.06 2.58 -25.81
N HIS A 249 0.96 2.08 -24.95
CA HIS A 249 1.81 0.92 -25.22
C HIS A 249 1.30 -0.42 -24.65
N LEU A 250 0.23 -0.42 -23.84
CA LEU A 250 -0.33 -1.66 -23.29
C LEU A 250 -1.33 -2.30 -24.28
N LYS A 251 -0.87 -3.33 -25.00
CA LYS A 251 -1.66 -4.11 -25.96
C LYS A 251 -1.35 -5.61 -25.85
N GLY A 252 -2.27 -6.44 -26.32
CA GLY A 252 -2.09 -7.90 -26.43
C GLY A 252 -1.80 -8.59 -25.09
N GLU A 253 -0.92 -9.58 -25.11
CA GLU A 253 -0.54 -10.40 -23.95
C GLU A 253 0.03 -9.56 -22.80
N LEU A 254 0.77 -8.49 -23.08
CA LEU A 254 1.32 -7.63 -22.03
C LEU A 254 0.21 -6.96 -21.21
N LEU A 255 -0.88 -6.54 -21.86
CA LEU A 255 -2.02 -5.98 -21.14
C LEU A 255 -2.71 -7.05 -20.28
N LYS A 256 -2.86 -8.27 -20.82
CA LYS A 256 -3.39 -9.41 -20.06
C LYS A 256 -2.56 -9.70 -18.82
N GLU A 257 -1.23 -9.79 -18.95
CA GLU A 257 -0.33 -10.03 -17.82
C GLU A 257 -0.42 -8.93 -16.76
N VAL A 258 -0.45 -7.66 -17.18
CA VAL A 258 -0.55 -6.52 -16.26
C VAL A 258 -1.88 -6.52 -15.52
N VAL A 259 -2.99 -6.80 -16.21
CA VAL A 259 -4.32 -6.91 -15.57
C VAL A 259 -4.32 -8.08 -14.57
N LEU A 260 -3.90 -9.28 -14.99
CA LEU A 260 -3.85 -10.46 -14.13
C LEU A 260 -2.93 -10.27 -12.92
N LYS A 261 -1.79 -9.59 -13.09
CA LYS A 261 -0.89 -9.27 -11.97
C LYS A 261 -1.55 -8.26 -11.03
N THR A 262 -2.16 -7.22 -11.56
CA THR A 262 -2.83 -6.19 -10.76
C THR A 262 -3.97 -6.77 -9.93
N VAL A 263 -4.89 -7.52 -10.57
CA VAL A 263 -6.03 -8.15 -9.89
C VAL A 263 -5.65 -9.37 -9.04
N GLY A 264 -4.44 -9.91 -9.25
CA GLY A 264 -3.86 -10.97 -8.42
C GLY A 264 -3.16 -10.47 -7.15
N ILE A 265 -2.67 -9.22 -7.18
CA ILE A 265 -2.16 -8.53 -5.99
C ILE A 265 -3.34 -7.99 -5.16
N ARG A 266 -4.31 -7.33 -5.82
CA ARG A 266 -5.45 -6.67 -5.16
C ARG A 266 -6.72 -6.69 -6.01
N PRO A 267 -7.91 -6.89 -5.44
CA PRO A 267 -9.14 -6.73 -6.19
C PRO A 267 -9.34 -5.28 -6.68
N CYS A 268 -9.87 -5.12 -7.90
CA CYS A 268 -10.04 -3.82 -8.56
C CYS A 268 -11.35 -3.71 -9.33
N THR A 269 -11.93 -2.51 -9.45
CA THR A 269 -13.02 -2.28 -10.42
C THR A 269 -12.47 -2.07 -11.85
N ILE A 270 -13.33 -2.19 -12.86
CA ILE A 270 -12.95 -1.86 -14.25
C ILE A 270 -12.51 -0.41 -14.37
N GLN A 271 -13.20 0.50 -13.66
CA GLN A 271 -12.87 1.92 -13.69
C GLN A 271 -11.49 2.15 -13.07
N GLU A 272 -11.19 1.54 -11.93
CA GLU A 272 -9.86 1.61 -11.31
C GLU A 272 -8.77 1.07 -12.24
N LEU A 273 -9.02 -0.05 -12.94
CA LEU A 273 -8.06 -0.58 -13.94
C LEU A 273 -7.91 0.36 -15.13
N SER A 274 -9.00 1.01 -15.56
CA SER A 274 -9.02 1.95 -16.68
C SER A 274 -8.23 3.20 -16.38
N ASP A 275 -8.52 3.83 -15.24
CA ASP A 275 -7.75 4.94 -14.71
C ASP A 275 -6.32 4.51 -14.50
N SER A 276 -6.12 3.23 -14.10
CA SER A 276 -4.81 2.74 -13.74
C SER A 276 -3.84 2.51 -14.85
N LEU A 277 -4.32 1.88 -15.89
CA LEU A 277 -3.51 1.57 -17.04
C LEU A 277 -3.62 2.71 -18.06
N SER A 278 -4.45 3.71 -17.76
CA SER A 278 -4.87 4.77 -18.67
C SER A 278 -5.32 4.19 -20.01
N ILE A 279 -6.19 3.17 -19.91
CA ILE A 279 -6.77 2.41 -21.04
C ILE A 279 -8.26 2.64 -21.06
N ASN A 280 -8.82 2.82 -22.25
CA ASN A 280 -10.27 2.98 -22.42
C ASN A 280 -11.06 1.81 -21.80
N THR A 281 -12.09 2.13 -21.01
CA THR A 281 -12.96 1.18 -20.31
C THR A 281 -13.57 0.12 -21.24
N SER A 282 -13.92 0.46 -22.48
CA SER A 282 -14.50 -0.49 -23.45
C SER A 282 -13.53 -1.62 -23.81
N LYS A 283 -12.25 -1.28 -24.00
CA LYS A 283 -11.17 -2.23 -24.30
C LYS A 283 -10.89 -3.14 -23.11
N LEU A 284 -10.91 -2.59 -21.89
CA LEU A 284 -10.78 -3.37 -20.66
C LEU A 284 -11.95 -4.32 -20.44
N LYS A 285 -13.19 -3.86 -20.65
CA LYS A 285 -14.40 -4.71 -20.55
C LYS A 285 -14.30 -5.97 -21.42
N SER A 286 -13.82 -5.82 -22.66
CA SER A 286 -13.63 -6.95 -23.57
C SER A 286 -12.59 -7.95 -23.04
N LEU A 287 -11.43 -7.45 -22.58
CA LEU A 287 -10.38 -8.31 -22.04
C LEU A 287 -10.82 -9.02 -20.76
N VAL A 288 -11.40 -8.29 -19.80
CA VAL A 288 -11.84 -8.85 -18.53
C VAL A 288 -12.89 -9.95 -18.75
N LYS A 289 -13.89 -9.75 -19.63
CA LYS A 289 -14.83 -10.81 -19.99
C LYS A 289 -14.15 -12.06 -20.56
N LYS A 290 -13.09 -11.89 -21.35
CA LYS A 290 -12.30 -13.02 -21.84
C LYS A 290 -11.59 -13.74 -20.71
N LEU A 291 -10.95 -13.01 -19.79
CA LEU A 291 -10.24 -13.60 -18.64
C LEU A 291 -11.18 -14.33 -17.67
N GLU A 292 -12.40 -13.82 -17.49
CA GLU A 292 -13.45 -14.49 -16.72
C GLU A 292 -13.85 -15.81 -17.39
N LYS A 293 -14.11 -15.78 -18.70
CA LYS A 293 -14.42 -16.99 -19.47
C LYS A 293 -13.28 -18.02 -19.43
N ASP A 294 -12.03 -17.55 -19.43
CA ASP A 294 -10.84 -18.39 -19.32
C ASP A 294 -10.62 -18.92 -17.88
N GLY A 295 -11.48 -18.57 -16.91
CA GLY A 295 -11.39 -19.02 -15.52
C GLY A 295 -10.22 -18.41 -14.74
N LEU A 296 -9.64 -17.31 -15.22
CA LEU A 296 -8.46 -16.69 -14.60
C LEU A 296 -8.82 -15.62 -13.56
N ILE A 297 -10.05 -15.09 -13.64
CA ILE A 297 -10.57 -14.06 -12.74
C ILE A 297 -12.04 -14.34 -12.43
N GLU A 298 -12.55 -13.72 -11.38
CA GLU A 298 -13.96 -13.73 -11.01
C GLU A 298 -14.41 -12.31 -10.63
N PHE A 299 -15.71 -12.07 -10.80
CA PHE A 299 -16.38 -10.84 -10.40
C PHE A 299 -17.12 -11.03 -9.07
N PHE A 300 -17.19 -9.98 -8.27
CA PHE A 300 -18.00 -9.96 -7.05
C PHE A 300 -18.36 -8.53 -6.66
N GLU A 301 -19.45 -8.38 -5.91
CA GLU A 301 -19.94 -7.08 -5.44
C GLU A 301 -19.31 -6.71 -4.09
N TYR A 302 -18.82 -5.48 -3.97
CA TYR A 302 -18.36 -4.91 -2.70
C TYR A 302 -18.67 -3.41 -2.65
N ASN A 303 -19.36 -2.96 -1.60
CA ASN A 303 -19.82 -1.57 -1.42
C ASN A 303 -20.62 -0.99 -2.61
N GLY A 304 -21.42 -1.81 -3.28
CA GLY A 304 -22.22 -1.38 -4.43
C GLY A 304 -21.43 -1.20 -5.72
N GLU A 305 -20.16 -1.62 -5.75
CA GLU A 305 -19.33 -1.65 -6.96
C GLU A 305 -18.86 -3.09 -7.29
N THR A 306 -18.90 -3.44 -8.57
CA THR A 306 -18.39 -4.71 -9.07
C THR A 306 -16.85 -4.70 -9.13
N HIS A 307 -16.24 -5.59 -8.36
CA HIS A 307 -14.80 -5.80 -8.30
C HIS A 307 -14.37 -7.08 -9.03
N ILE A 308 -13.15 -7.09 -9.52
CA ILE A 308 -12.48 -8.21 -10.19
C ILE A 308 -11.34 -8.69 -9.30
N LYS A 309 -11.25 -10.01 -9.06
CA LYS A 309 -10.07 -10.64 -8.43
C LYS A 309 -9.56 -11.80 -9.28
N ARG A 310 -8.26 -12.08 -9.18
CA ARG A 310 -7.67 -13.26 -9.80
C ARG A 310 -8.07 -14.52 -9.03
N ILE A 311 -8.47 -15.56 -9.75
CA ILE A 311 -8.63 -16.90 -9.18
C ILE A 311 -7.22 -17.45 -8.93
N LYS A 312 -6.90 -17.76 -7.67
CA LYS A 312 -5.62 -18.36 -7.29
C LYS A 312 -5.78 -19.88 -7.41
N ASP A 313 -4.91 -20.52 -8.17
CA ASP A 313 -4.78 -21.98 -8.22
C ASP A 313 -4.42 -22.56 -6.84
#